data_AF-A0A7J3CA54-F1
#
_entry.id   AF-A0A7J3CA54-F1
#
_cell.length_a   1.000
_cell.length_b   1.000
_cell.length_c   1.000
_cell.angle_alpha   90.00
_cell.angle_beta   90.00
_cell.angle_gamma   90.00
#
_symmetry.space_group_name_H-M   'P 1'
#
loop_
_entity.id
_entity.type
_entity.pdbx_description
1 polymer ?
#
loop_
_entity_poly.entity_id
_entity_poly.type
_entity_poly.pdbx_seq_one_letter_code
_entity_poly.pdbx_strand_id
1 'polypeptide(L)' 'MKVYSERFAFKYLLSNHGVCLGVDTKKCSYLFLASRRGLIFLKRPAGDKIVENLNYEIPLIHEALIEERGKR' A
#
# COMPACT_ATOMS: atom_id res chain seq x y z
N MET A 1 -1.63 17.22 1.41
CA MET A 1 -0.69 16.90 2.51
C MET A 1 -0.54 15.39 2.58
N LYS A 2 0.69 14.87 2.66
CA LYS A 2 0.94 13.43 2.80
C LYS A 2 1.51 13.20 4.19
N VAL A 3 0.90 12.30 4.96
CA VAL A 3 1.40 11.90 6.28
C VAL A 3 1.84 10.45 6.16
N TYR A 4 3.15 10.24 6.17
CA TYR A 4 3.76 8.91 6.27
C TYR A 4 4.27 8.70 7.69
N SER A 5 3.99 7.53 8.25
CA SER A 5 4.55 7.12 9.53
C SER A 5 4.79 5.62 9.51
N GLU A 6 5.93 5.25 10.07
CA GLU A 6 6.33 3.86 10.28
C GLU A 6 6.59 3.66 11.78
N ARG A 7 5.86 2.72 12.38
CA ARG A 7 6.08 2.28 13.77
C ARG A 7 6.13 0.75 13.79
N PHE A 8 7.33 0.21 14.02
CA PHE A 8 7.60 -1.23 14.06
C PHE A 8 7.11 -1.92 12.77
N ALA A 9 6.07 -2.74 12.87
CA ALA A 9 5.46 -3.48 11.79
C ALA A 9 4.45 -2.63 11.00
N PHE A 10 3.96 -1.52 11.56
CA PHE A 10 2.85 -0.76 10.99
C PHE A 10 3.37 0.43 10.21
N LYS A 11 3.03 0.48 8.93
CA LYS A 11 3.22 1.60 8.03
C LYS A 11 1.86 2.18 7.71
N TYR A 12 1.71 3.50 7.76
CA TYR A 12 0.51 4.13 7.26
C TYR A 12 0.84 5.39 6.48
N LEU A 13 0.04 5.62 5.46
CA LEU A 13 0.15 6.74 4.53
C LEU A 13 -1.25 7.32 4.39
N LEU A 14 -1.46 8.51 4.92
CA LEU A 14 -2.64 9.32 4.65
C LEU A 14 -2.31 10.34 3.56
N SER A 15 -3.16 10.41 2.56
CA SER A 15 -3.10 11.40 1.50
C SER A 15 -4.50 11.91 1.19
N ASN A 16 -4.62 13.04 0.51
CA ASN A 16 -5.91 13.56 0.02
C ASN A 16 -6.62 12.57 -0.93
N HIS A 17 -5.87 11.63 -1.51
CA HIS A 17 -6.38 10.61 -2.42
C HIS A 17 -6.85 9.32 -1.72
N GLY A 18 -6.57 9.15 -0.43
CA GLY A 18 -6.96 7.96 0.33
C GLY A 18 -6.04 7.64 1.50
N VAL A 19 -6.17 6.42 2.00
CA VAL A 19 -5.38 5.85 3.09
C VAL A 19 -4.74 4.56 2.63
N CYS A 20 -3.44 4.40 2.87
CA CYS A 20 -2.73 3.16 2.69
C CYS A 20 -2.15 2.71 4.03
N LEU A 21 -2.34 1.45 4.36
CA LEU A 21 -1.94 0.79 5.60
C LEU A 21 -1.13 -0.44 5.22
N GLY A 22 0.13 -0.48 5.62
CA GLY A 22 1.02 -1.62 5.50
C GLY A 22 1.26 -2.25 6.85
N VAL A 23 1.23 -3.57 6.93
CA VAL A 23 1.66 -4.34 8.09
C VAL A 23 2.73 -5.32 7.65
N ASP A 24 3.98 -5.04 8.00
CA ASP A 24 5.12 -5.90 7.71
C ASP A 24 5.32 -6.90 8.85
N THR A 25 5.31 -8.19 8.54
CA THR A 25 5.64 -9.25 9.48
C THR A 25 6.84 -10.03 8.97
N LYS A 26 7.53 -10.78 9.84
CA LYS A 26 8.71 -11.58 9.48
C LYS A 26 8.52 -12.53 8.29
N LYS A 27 7.28 -12.91 7.95
CA LYS A 27 6.98 -13.87 6.87
C LYS A 27 6.23 -13.24 5.71
N CYS A 28 5.40 -12.23 5.94
CA CYS A 28 4.54 -11.63 4.91
C CYS A 28 4.24 -10.16 5.24
N SER A 29 3.88 -9.38 4.23
CA SER A 29 3.38 -8.01 4.41
C SER A 29 1.93 -7.93 3.97
N TYR A 30 1.08 -7.29 4.76
CA TYR A 30 -0.30 -7.02 4.40
C TYR A 30 -0.41 -5.58 3.96
N LEU A 31 -1.00 -5.35 2.79
CA LEU A 31 -1.26 -4.03 2.26
C LEU A 31 -2.77 -3.83 2.16
N PHE A 32 -3.24 -2.80 2.84
CA PHE A 32 -4.59 -2.28 2.75
C PHE A 32 -4.55 -0.90 2.12
N LEU A 33 -5.31 -0.70 1.05
CA LEU A 33 -5.44 0.58 0.37
C LEU A 33 -6.90 0.93 0.25
N ALA A 34 -7.28 2.06 0.82
CA ALA A 34 -8.59 2.66 0.68
C ALA A 34 -8.48 3.96 -0.10
N SER A 35 -9.10 4.03 -1.26
CA SER A 35 -9.13 5.24 -2.08
C SER A 35 -10.53 5.46 -2.65
N ARG A 36 -10.75 6.62 -3.28
CA ARG A 36 -12.00 6.88 -4.02
C ARG A 36 -12.25 5.88 -5.16
N ARG A 37 -11.19 5.20 -5.65
CA ARG A 37 -11.28 4.19 -6.71
C ARG A 37 -11.68 2.80 -6.18
N GLY A 38 -11.72 2.62 -4.86
CA GLY A 38 -12.09 1.36 -4.23
C GLY A 38 -11.19 0.97 -3.06
N LEU A 39 -11.43 -0.24 -2.57
CA LEU A 39 -10.69 -0.88 -1.49
C LEU A 39 -9.88 -2.04 -2.05
N ILE A 40 -8.59 -2.09 -1.72
CA ILE A 40 -7.70 -3.19 -2.07
C ILE A 40 -7.10 -3.75 -0.80
N PHE A 41 -7.22 -5.06 -0.63
CA PHE A 41 -6.52 -5.80 0.42
C PHE A 41 -5.72 -6.93 -0.22
N LEU A 42 -4.41 -6.90 -0.01
CA LEU A 42 -3.47 -7.81 -0.63
C LEU A 42 -2.41 -8.27 0.35
N LYS A 43 -2.11 -9.57 0.31
CA LYS A 43 -0.95 -10.17 0.95
C LYS A 43 0.22 -10.14 -0.03
N ARG A 44 1.33 -9.55 0.39
CA ARG A 44 2.57 -9.37 -0.35
C ARG A 44 3.73 -10.07 0.36
N PRO A 45 4.83 -10.38 -0.33
CA PRO A 45 6.05 -10.91 0.30
C PRO A 45 6.63 -9.91 1.32
N ALA A 46 7.32 -10.43 2.33
CA ALA A 46 8.00 -9.58 3.32
C ALA A 46 9.04 -8.67 2.65
N GLY A 47 9.09 -7.40 3.05
CA GLY A 47 10.01 -6.42 2.47
C GLY A 47 9.59 -5.91 1.08
N ASP A 48 8.33 -6.09 0.69
CA ASP A 48 7.81 -5.50 -0.54
C ASP A 48 7.84 -3.97 -0.47
N LYS A 49 8.44 -3.36 -1.50
CA LYS A 49 8.70 -1.92 -1.59
C LYS A 49 7.79 -1.21 -2.60
N ILE A 50 6.65 -1.77 -2.98
CA ILE A 50 5.78 -1.15 -4.01
C ILE A 50 5.38 0.28 -3.65
N VAL A 51 5.12 0.55 -2.37
CA VAL A 51 4.75 1.89 -1.87
C VAL A 51 5.92 2.86 -1.96
N GLU A 52 7.14 2.41 -1.64
CA GLU A 52 8.38 3.19 -1.73
C GLU A 52 8.74 3.48 -3.20
N ASN A 53 8.66 2.45 -4.06
CA ASN A 53 8.94 2.55 -5.50
C ASN A 53 8.01 3.53 -6.22
N LEU A 54 6.77 3.65 -5.76
CA LEU A 54 5.77 4.56 -6.31
C LEU A 54 5.70 5.89 -5.54
N ASN A 55 6.76 6.23 -4.80
CA ASN A 55 6.91 7.51 -4.10
C ASN A 55 5.71 7.87 -3.21
N TYR A 56 5.09 6.87 -2.58
CA TYR A 56 3.94 7.02 -1.70
C TYR A 56 2.73 7.71 -2.40
N GLU A 57 2.58 7.53 -3.72
CA GLU A 57 1.44 8.03 -4.48
C GLU A 57 0.31 7.00 -4.51
N ILE A 58 -0.74 7.24 -3.70
CA ILE A 58 -1.91 6.36 -3.60
C ILE A 58 -2.56 6.04 -4.96
N PRO A 59 -2.76 6.99 -5.90
CA PRO A 59 -3.33 6.67 -7.21
C PRO A 59 -2.49 5.68 -8.00
N LEU A 60 -1.16 5.86 -8.01
CA LEU A 60 -0.22 4.99 -8.72
C LEU A 60 -0.15 3.60 -8.07
N ILE A 61 -0.12 3.55 -6.74
CA ILE A 61 -0.16 2.29 -5.99
C ILE A 61 -1.46 1.54 -6.33
N HIS A 62 -2.60 2.23 -6.35
CA HIS A 62 -3.88 1.59 -6.70
C HIS A 62 -3.87 0.98 -8.11
N GLU A 63 -3.33 1.69 -9.10
CA GLU A 63 -3.25 1.20 -10.47
C GLU A 63 -2.29 0.01 -10.60
N ALA A 64 -1.11 0.10 -9.99
CA ALA A 64 -0.15 -1.00 -9.99
C ALA A 64 -0.73 -2.28 -9.33
N LEU A 65 -1.46 -2.13 -8.22
CA LEU A 65 -2.10 -3.25 -7.54
C LEU A 65 -3.25 -3.87 -8.34
N ILE A 66 -4.01 -3.06 -9.09
CA ILE A 66 -5.05 -3.56 -10.00
C ILE A 66 -4.42 -4.33 -11.16
N GLU A 67 -3.36 -3.78 -11.76
CA GLU A 67 -2.69 -4.43 -12.89
C GLU A 67 -2.07 -5.77 -12.48
N GLU A 68 -1.44 -5.86 -11.30
CA GLU A 68 -0.95 -7.13 -10.76
C GLU A 68 -2.08 -8.15 -10.54
N ARG A 69 -3.27 -7.69 -10.14
CA ARG A 69 -4.44 -8.57 -9.97
C ARG A 69 -5.01 -9.07 -11.29
N GLY A 70 -5.02 -8.23 -12.33
CA GLY A 70 -5.53 -8.59 -13.65
C GLY A 70 -4.61 -9.53 -14.45
N LYS A 71 -3.33 -9.64 -14.07
CA LYS A 71 -2.34 -10.55 -14.68
C LYS A 71 -2.31 -11.96 -14.06
N ARG A 72 -3.06 -12.19 -12.97
CA ARG A 72 -3.22 -13.51 -12.34
C ARG A 72 -4.49 -14.20 -12.81
#